data_AF-A0A7Y0VB06-F1
#
_entry.id   AF-A0A7Y0VB06-F1
#
_cell.length_a   1.000
_cell.length_b   1.000
_cell.length_c   1.000
_cell.angle_alpha   90.00
_cell.angle_beta   90.00
_cell.angle_gamma   90.00
#
_symmetry.space_group_name_H-M   'P 1'
#
loop_
_entity.id
_entity.type
_entity.pdbx_description
1 polymer ?
#
loop_
_entity_poly.entity_id
_entity_poly.type
_entity_poly.pdbx_seq_one_letter_code
_entity_poly.pdbx_strand_id
1 'polypeptide(L)' 'MSNLQTYIKNTYSKNLADCSNEELYLALLNYTKLASAQKPVNTGKKNSTTSQLNS' A
#
# COMPACT_ATOMS: atom_id res chain seq x y z
N MET A 1 3.94 3.76 7.84
CA MET A 1 2.86 2.83 7.49
C MET A 1 2.06 2.54 8.74
N SER A 2 0.75 2.81 8.74
CA SER A 2 -0.13 2.33 9.81
C SER A 2 -0.16 0.80 9.80
N ASN A 3 -0.05 0.16 10.96
CA ASN A 3 -0.13 -1.30 11.06
C ASN A 3 -1.56 -1.79 10.78
N LEU A 4 -1.72 -3.10 10.56
CA LEU A 4 -3.01 -3.71 10.23
C LEU A 4 -4.10 -3.42 11.28
N GLN A 5 -3.74 -3.35 12.56
CA GLN A 5 -4.69 -3.07 13.63
C GLN A 5 -5.27 -1.66 13.52
N THR A 6 -4.43 -0.66 13.22
CA THR A 6 -4.91 0.71 12.94
C THR A 6 -5.75 0.77 11.68
N TYR A 7 -5.37 0.03 10.63
CA TYR A 7 -6.17 -0.05 9.40
C TYR A 7 -7.57 -0.60 9.68
N ILE A 8 -7.67 -1.72 10.40
CA ILE A 8 -8.94 -2.34 10.78
C ILE A 8 -9.79 -1.41 11.65
N LYS A 9 -9.17 -0.75 12.63
CA LYS A 9 -9.87 0.23 13.48
C LYS A 9 -10.43 1.39 12.69
N ASN A 10 -9.73 1.86 11.66
CA ASN A 10 -10.19 2.96 10.83
C ASN A 10 -11.25 2.52 9.80
N THR A 11 -11.16 1.29 9.27
CA THR A 11 -12.08 0.78 8.25
C THR A 11 -13.40 0.29 8.85
N TYR A 12 -13.35 -0.41 9.98
CA TYR A 12 -14.51 -1.08 10.56
C TYR A 12 -14.96 -0.46 11.87
N SER A 13 -14.22 0.50 12.44
CA SER A 13 -14.48 1.07 13.77
C SER A 13 -14.55 0.01 14.89
N LYS A 14 -13.85 -1.11 14.68
CA LYS A 14 -13.80 -2.29 15.56
C LYS A 14 -12.35 -2.59 15.97
N ASN A 15 -12.17 -3.33 17.05
CA ASN A 15 -10.86 -3.92 17.34
C ASN A 15 -10.66 -5.19 16.51
N LEU A 16 -9.39 -5.59 16.34
CA LEU A 16 -9.02 -6.80 15.60
C LEU A 16 -9.75 -8.05 16.12
N ALA A 17 -9.95 -8.17 17.44
CA ALA A 17 -10.61 -9.31 18.07
C ALA A 17 -12.14 -9.35 17.84
N ASP A 18 -12.75 -8.20 17.49
CA ASP A 18 -14.19 -8.07 17.26
C ASP A 18 -14.57 -8.26 15.78
N CYS A 19 -13.57 -8.44 14.90
CA CYS A 19 -13.79 -8.66 13.47
C CYS A 19 -14.12 -10.13 13.19
N SER A 20 -15.10 -10.33 12.32
CA SER A 20 -15.38 -11.65 11.74
C SER A 20 -14.25 -12.12 10.83
N ASN A 21 -14.14 -13.43 10.61
CA ASN A 21 -13.14 -14.01 9.71
C ASN A 21 -13.20 -13.44 8.29
N GLU A 22 -14.40 -13.11 7.81
CA GLU A 22 -14.60 -12.46 6.50
C GLU A 22 -14.03 -11.03 6.50
N GLU A 23 -14.33 -10.23 7.52
CA GLU A 23 -13.77 -8.88 7.67
C GLU A 23 -12.24 -8.93 7.76
N LEU A 24 -11.68 -9.88 8.51
CA LEU A 24 -10.23 -10.07 8.61
C LEU A 24 -9.60 -10.44 7.25
N TYR A 25 -10.23 -11.34 6.50
CA TYR A 25 -9.78 -11.73 5.16
C TYR A 25 -9.74 -10.52 4.21
N LEU A 26 -10.84 -9.75 4.17
CA LEU A 26 -10.93 -8.56 3.32
C LEU A 26 -9.94 -7.46 3.76
N ALA A 27 -9.76 -7.28 5.07
CA ALA A 27 -8.80 -6.33 5.61
C ALA A 27 -7.37 -6.67 5.18
N LEU A 28 -6.96 -7.93 5.30
CA LEU A 28 -5.63 -8.41 4.88
C LEU A 28 -5.42 -8.24 3.38
N LEU A 29 -6.43 -8.59 2.58
CA LEU A 29 -6.38 -8.45 1.12
C LEU A 29 -6.18 -6.98 0.71
N ASN A 30 -6.99 -6.08 1.25
CA ASN A 30 -6.93 -4.66 0.92
C ASN A 30 -5.67 -3.99 1.47
N TYR A 31 -5.26 -4.33 2.69
CA TYR A 31 -4.02 -3.86 3.29
C TYR A 31 -2.80 -4.25 2.43
N THR A 32 -2.77 -5.49 1.94
CA THR A 32 -1.70 -5.98 1.03
C THR A 32 -1.70 -5.23 -0.30
N LYS A 33 -2.86 -4.93 -0.88
CA LYS A 33 -2.98 -4.12 -2.10
C LYS A 33 -2.41 -2.71 -1.89
N LEU A 34 -2.76 -2.05 -0.78
CA LEU A 34 -2.25 -0.72 -0.44
C LEU A 34 -0.74 -0.72 -0.19
N ALA A 35 -0.22 -1.73 0.51
CA ALA A 35 1.22 -1.88 0.74
C ALA A 35 1.97 -2.12 -0.57
N SER A 36 1.39 -2.89 -1.49
CA SER A 36 1.97 -3.17 -2.81
C SER A 36 1.94 -1.95 -3.73
N ALA A 37 0.86 -1.16 -3.70
CA ALA A 37 0.75 0.09 -4.46
C ALA A 37 1.72 1.19 -3.97
N GLN A 38 2.12 1.14 -2.70
CA GLN A 38 3.11 2.05 -2.12
C GLN A 38 4.56 1.66 -2.43
N LYS A 39 4.81 0.44 -2.93
CA LYS A 39 6.12 0.17 -3.52
C LYS A 39 6.20 1.05 -4.76
N PRO A 40 7.21 1.94 -4.87
CA PRO A 40 7.44 2.60 -6.14
C PRO A 40 7.63 1.48 -7.15
N VAL A 41 6.67 1.36 -8.08
CA VAL A 41 6.95 0.66 -9.33
C VAL A 41 8.20 1.35 -9.81
N ASN A 42 9.30 0.60 -9.85
CA ASN A 42 10.49 1.04 -10.53
C ASN A 42 10.10 1.07 -12.01
N THR A 43 9.31 2.07 -12.41
CA THR A 43 9.32 2.61 -13.75
C THR A 43 10.72 3.20 -13.87
N GLY A 44 11.67 2.29 -14.12
CA GLY A 44 12.96 2.63 -14.64
C GLY A 44 12.69 3.38 -15.93
N LYS A 45 12.53 4.69 -15.83
CA LYS A 45 12.75 5.63 -16.90
C LYS A 45 14.27 5.70 -17.12
N LYS A 46 14.84 4.57 -17.55
CA LYS A 46 15.87 4.54 -18.57
C LYS A 46 15.04 4.59 -19.87
N ASN A 47 14.80 5.73 -20.52
CA ASN A 47 15.79 6.67 -21.03
C ASN A 47 15.20 8.09 -21.08
N SER A 48 15.82 9.05 -20.42
CA SER A 48 15.87 10.46 -20.87
C SER A 48 17.09 11.12 -20.22
N THR A 49 18.26 10.51 -20.38
CA THR A 49 19.50 11.30 -20.46
C THR A 49 19.61 11.73 -21.92
N THR A 50 18.83 12.74 -22.31
CA THR A 50 19.11 13.49 -23.54
C THR A 50 19.67 14.82 -23.09
N SER A 51 21.00 14.85 -23.07
CA SER A 51 21.85 15.98 -23.38
C SER A 51 21.57 17.30 -22.64
N GLN A 52 22.19 17.44 -21.48
CA GLN A 52 23.02 18.63 -21.29
C GLN A 52 24.35 18.36 -21.99
N LEU A 53 24.50 18.87 -23.21
CA LEU A 53 25.81 19.25 -23.72
C LEU A 53 25.67 20.58 -24.47
N ASN A 54 25.74 21.62 -23.66
CA ASN A 54 26.10 22.97 -24.00
C ASN A 54 27.59 23.00 -24.35
N SER A 55 27.92 23.12 -25.64
CA SER A 55 29.06 23.85 -26.24
C SER A 55 28.92 23.82 -27.77
#